data_AF-A0A957R6F3-F1
#
_entry.id   AF-A0A957R6F3-F1
#
_cell.length_a   1.000
_cell.length_b   1.000
_cell.length_c   1.000
_cell.angle_alpha   90.00
_cell.angle_beta   90.00
_cell.angle_gamma   90.00
#
_symmetry.space_group_name_H-M   'P 1'
#
loop_
_entity.id
_entity.type
_entity.pdbx_description
1 polymer ?
#
loop_
_entity_poly.entity_id
_entity_poly.type
_entity_poly.pdbx_seq_one_letter_code
_entity_poly.pdbx_strand_id
1 'polypeptide(L)'
;MKYLSEFRDPELAHKLLDDIRQTVTRPWAIMEVCGGQTHSIIRNGIDQLLPKEIELIHGPGCPVCVTPLEIIDKALAIAARPGVIFCSFGDMLRVPGSEKDLFRVKSEGGDVRIVYSPLDAVNIASE
;
A
#
# COMPACT_ATOMS: atom_id res chain seq x y z
N MET A 1 19.14 -2.25 13.88
CA MET A 1 17.84 -2.86 14.20
C MET A 1 18.11 -4.30 14.61
N LYS A 2 17.80 -4.69 15.84
CA LYS A 2 17.87 -6.09 16.28
C LYS A 2 17.03 -6.92 15.27
N TYR A 3 17.49 -8.10 14.85
CA TYR A 3 16.83 -9.01 13.89
C TYR A 3 16.98 -8.74 12.36
N LEU A 4 17.60 -7.65 11.91
CA LEU A 4 17.75 -7.40 10.46
C LEU A 4 18.69 -8.40 9.75
N SER A 5 19.75 -8.85 10.43
CA SER A 5 20.71 -9.82 9.88
C SER A 5 20.17 -11.24 9.92
N GLU A 6 19.45 -11.60 10.99
CA GLU A 6 18.92 -12.95 11.21
C GLU A 6 17.85 -13.34 10.18
N PHE A 7 17.05 -12.38 9.70
CA PHE A 7 16.03 -12.61 8.68
C PHE A 7 16.51 -12.30 7.25
N ARG A 8 17.79 -11.92 7.07
CA ARG A 8 18.41 -11.66 5.76
C ARG A 8 19.60 -12.59 5.54
N ASP A 9 19.32 -13.88 5.64
CA ASP A 9 20.30 -14.94 5.47
C ASP A 9 19.95 -15.77 4.21
N PRO A 10 20.81 -15.76 3.18
CA PRO A 10 20.58 -16.54 1.95
C PRO A 10 20.65 -18.05 2.20
N GLU A 11 21.48 -18.53 3.13
CA GLU A 11 21.57 -19.97 3.44
C GLU A 11 20.26 -20.45 4.07
N LEU A 12 19.71 -19.66 5.00
CA LEU A 12 18.39 -19.93 5.58
C LEU A 12 17.29 -19.91 4.51
N ALA A 13 17.31 -18.93 3.60
CA ALA A 13 16.33 -18.83 2.53
C ALA A 13 16.37 -20.06 1.61
N HIS A 14 17.56 -20.53 1.23
CA HIS A 14 17.71 -21.76 0.44
C HIS A 14 17.15 -22.99 1.16
N LYS A 15 17.47 -23.15 2.45
CA LYS A 15 16.93 -24.25 3.25
C LYS A 15 15.40 -24.23 3.32
N LEU A 16 14.81 -23.06 3.54
CA LEU A 16 13.35 -22.90 3.55
C LEU A 16 12.70 -23.25 2.20
N LEU A 17 13.34 -22.88 1.08
CA LEU A 17 12.84 -23.26 -0.24
C LEU A 17 12.89 -24.77 -0.47
N ASP A 18 13.91 -25.46 0.02
CA ASP A 18 14.01 -26.92 -0.05
C ASP A 18 12.96 -27.60 0.83
N ASP A 19 12.73 -27.08 2.04
CA ASP A 19 11.67 -27.56 2.94
C ASP A 19 10.28 -27.37 2.28
N ILE A 20 10.05 -26.23 1.63
CA ILE A 20 8.81 -25.96 0.87
C ILE A 20 8.65 -26.99 -0.26
N ARG A 21 9.71 -27.23 -1.06
CA ARG A 21 9.68 -28.22 -2.16
C ARG A 21 9.32 -29.63 -1.67
N GLN A 22 9.83 -30.03 -0.51
CA GLN A 22 9.53 -31.34 0.09
C GLN A 22 8.11 -31.43 0.68
N THR A 23 7.56 -30.29 1.12
CA THR A 23 6.25 -30.22 1.79
C THR A 23 5.09 -30.15 0.80
N VAL A 24 5.31 -29.60 -0.40
CA VAL A 24 4.26 -29.42 -1.40
C VAL A 24 3.84 -30.77 -2.00
N THR A 25 2.62 -31.19 -1.70
CA THR A 25 2.05 -32.47 -2.16
C THR A 25 0.99 -32.33 -3.26
N ARG A 26 0.55 -31.10 -3.55
CA ARG A 26 -0.49 -30.78 -4.52
C ARG A 26 -0.38 -29.29 -4.92
N PRO A 27 -1.10 -28.85 -5.97
CA PRO A 27 -1.21 -27.43 -6.26
C PRO A 27 -1.84 -26.63 -5.10
N TRP A 28 -1.28 -25.45 -4.82
CA TRP A 28 -1.76 -24.52 -3.81
C TRP A 28 -1.88 -23.11 -4.38
N ALA A 29 -3.01 -22.45 -4.13
CA ALA A 29 -3.16 -21.02 -4.33
C ALA A 29 -3.03 -20.31 -2.99
N ILE A 30 -2.04 -19.42 -2.86
CA ILE A 30 -1.76 -18.68 -1.62
C ILE A 30 -1.91 -17.20 -1.92
N MET A 31 -2.82 -16.54 -1.19
CA MET A 31 -3.06 -15.11 -1.35
C MET A 31 -2.45 -14.30 -0.21
N GLU A 32 -1.69 -13.28 -0.56
CA GLU A 32 -1.30 -12.22 0.37
C GLU A 32 -2.18 -10.98 0.14
N VAL A 33 -2.36 -10.17 1.18
CA VAL A 33 -3.21 -8.96 1.15
C VAL A 33 -2.46 -7.80 1.80
N CYS A 34 -1.20 -7.60 1.40
CA CYS A 34 -0.38 -6.51 1.89
C CYS A 34 0.58 -6.04 0.80
N GLY A 35 0.41 -4.82 0.30
CA GLY A 35 1.30 -4.27 -0.74
C GLY A 35 2.80 -4.29 -0.37
N GLY A 36 3.13 -4.19 0.93
CA GLY A 36 4.50 -4.36 1.41
C GLY A 36 5.05 -5.78 1.25
N GLN A 37 4.21 -6.80 1.45
CA GLN A 37 4.54 -8.20 1.17
C GLN A 37 4.67 -8.43 -0.33
N THR A 38 3.72 -7.96 -1.15
CA THR A 38 3.81 -7.99 -2.62
C THR A 38 5.15 -7.43 -3.09
N HIS A 39 5.51 -6.22 -2.62
CA HIS A 39 6.76 -5.57 -2.97
C HIS A 39 7.98 -6.41 -2.56
N SER A 40 7.97 -6.97 -1.34
CA SER A 40 9.07 -7.81 -0.86
C SER A 40 9.21 -9.11 -1.64
N ILE A 41 8.10 -9.76 -2.01
CA ILE A 41 8.09 -11.01 -2.79
C ILE A 41 8.72 -10.76 -4.15
N ILE A 42 8.20 -9.79 -4.90
CA ILE A 42 8.65 -9.48 -6.25
C ILE A 42 10.10 -8.97 -6.25
N ARG A 43 10.43 -8.05 -5.33
CA ARG A 43 11.78 -7.47 -5.25
C ARG A 43 12.86 -8.52 -4.99
N ASN A 44 12.54 -9.57 -4.24
CA ASN A 44 13.47 -10.65 -3.94
C ASN A 44 13.27 -11.88 -4.85
N GLY A 45 12.38 -11.80 -5.86
CA GLY A 45 12.12 -12.88 -6.80
C GLY A 45 11.57 -14.16 -6.16
N ILE A 46 10.91 -14.05 -4.99
CA ILE A 46 10.41 -15.23 -4.25
C ILE A 46 9.36 -15.98 -5.08
N ASP A 47 8.53 -15.25 -5.82
CA ASP A 47 7.54 -15.79 -6.77
C ASP A 47 8.17 -16.70 -7.83
N GLN A 48 9.41 -16.42 -8.26
CA GLN A 48 10.15 -17.21 -9.24
C GLN A 48 10.88 -18.41 -8.63
N LEU A 49 11.14 -18.37 -7.32
CA LEU A 49 11.90 -19.40 -6.59
C LEU A 49 11.01 -20.52 -6.05
N LEU A 50 9.72 -20.24 -5.84
CA LEU A 50 8.75 -21.22 -5.36
C LEU A 50 8.51 -22.35 -6.38
N PRO A 51 8.10 -23.55 -5.91
CA PRO A 51 7.67 -24.63 -6.80
C PRO A 51 6.50 -24.19 -7.70
N LYS A 52 6.44 -24.69 -8.93
CA LYS A 52 5.39 -24.39 -9.91
C LYS A 52 3.98 -24.78 -9.45
N GLU A 53 3.89 -25.69 -8.49
CA GLU A 53 2.65 -26.11 -7.84
C GLU A 53 2.07 -25.02 -6.92
N ILE A 54 2.88 -24.03 -6.51
CA ILE A 54 2.42 -22.89 -5.71
C ILE A 54 2.13 -21.70 -6.64
N GLU A 55 0.87 -21.31 -6.69
CA GLU A 55 0.43 -20.05 -7.27
C GLU A 55 0.36 -18.99 -6.16
N LEU A 56 1.12 -17.90 -6.31
CA LEU A 56 0.98 -16.71 -5.46
C LEU A 56 -0.03 -15.75 -6.07
N ILE A 57 -1.06 -15.43 -5.30
CA ILE A 57 -2.09 -14.45 -5.66
C ILE A 57 -1.81 -13.15 -4.89
N HIS A 58 -1.64 -12.06 -5.63
CA HIS A 58 -1.50 -10.73 -5.06
C HIS A 58 -2.89 -10.11 -4.86
N GLY A 59 -3.39 -10.20 -3.63
CA GLY A 59 -4.69 -9.69 -3.25
C GLY A 59 -4.72 -8.15 -3.15
N PRO A 60 -5.90 -7.58 -2.84
CA PRO A 60 -6.11 -6.13 -2.77
C PRO A 60 -5.53 -5.52 -1.47
N GLY A 61 -4.21 -5.60 -1.29
CA GLY A 61 -3.49 -5.16 -0.09
C GLY A 61 -3.12 -3.67 -0.03
N CYS A 62 -3.68 -2.85 -0.92
CA CYS A 62 -3.40 -1.42 -1.03
C CYS A 62 -4.65 -0.63 -0.57
N PRO A 63 -4.65 -0.02 0.63
CA PRO A 63 -5.83 0.66 1.17
C PRO A 63 -6.27 1.85 0.29
N VAL A 64 -5.31 2.54 -0.33
CA VAL A 64 -5.57 3.62 -1.28
C VAL A 64 -6.32 3.11 -2.51
N CYS A 65 -5.84 2.03 -3.10
CA CYS A 65 -6.34 1.46 -4.35
C CYS A 65 -7.76 0.89 -4.23
N VAL A 66 -8.18 0.50 -3.02
CA VAL A 66 -9.52 -0.04 -2.74
C VAL A 66 -10.48 1.01 -2.16
N THR A 67 -10.05 2.27 -2.05
CA THR A 67 -10.92 3.34 -1.55
C THR A 67 -12.08 3.55 -2.55
N PRO A 68 -13.35 3.46 -2.12
CA PRO A 68 -14.47 3.61 -3.04
C PRO A 68 -14.53 5.00 -3.68
N LEU A 69 -14.92 5.05 -4.97
CA LEU A 69 -15.07 6.30 -5.72
C LEU A 69 -15.94 7.34 -5.00
N GLU A 70 -17.06 6.90 -4.42
CA GLU A 70 -17.96 7.77 -3.64
C GLU A 70 -17.25 8.46 -2.45
N ILE A 71 -16.31 7.78 -1.81
CA ILE A 71 -15.54 8.34 -0.69
C ILE A 71 -14.54 9.37 -1.20
N ILE A 72 -13.90 9.10 -2.33
CA ILE A 72 -12.97 10.04 -2.98
C ILE A 72 -13.73 11.30 -3.40
N ASP A 73 -14.89 11.17 -4.03
CA ASP A 73 -15.70 12.32 -4.45
C ASP A 73 -16.17 13.17 -3.26
N LYS A 74 -16.60 12.54 -2.16
CA LYS A 74 -16.92 13.25 -0.92
C LYS A 74 -15.71 14.00 -0.35
N ALA A 75 -14.54 13.38 -0.36
CA ALA A 75 -13.29 14.01 0.09
C ALA A 75 -12.94 15.23 -0.78
N LEU A 76 -13.02 15.11 -2.10
CA LEU A 76 -12.77 16.21 -3.04
C LEU A 76 -13.76 17.37 -2.84
N ALA A 77 -15.04 17.06 -2.64
CA ALA A 77 -16.06 18.06 -2.36
C ALA A 77 -15.85 18.78 -1.03
N ILE A 78 -15.25 18.12 -0.02
CA ILE A 78 -14.86 18.75 1.25
C ILE A 78 -13.61 19.61 1.03
N ALA A 79 -12.60 19.08 0.34
CA ALA A 79 -11.32 19.76 0.09
C ALA A 79 -11.47 21.06 -0.72
N ALA A 80 -12.51 21.16 -1.56
CA ALA A 80 -12.80 22.34 -2.36
C ALA A 80 -13.56 23.45 -1.60
N ARG A 81 -13.98 23.21 -0.34
CA ARG A 81 -14.76 24.20 0.41
C ARG A 81 -13.87 25.35 0.91
N PRO A 82 -14.33 26.61 0.82
CA PRO A 82 -13.64 27.72 1.44
C PRO A 82 -13.45 27.52 2.95
N GLY A 83 -12.25 27.84 3.46
CA GLY A 83 -11.92 27.73 4.88
C GLY A 83 -11.64 26.30 5.37
N VAL A 84 -11.57 25.30 4.49
CA VAL A 84 -11.17 23.94 4.84
C VAL A 84 -9.67 23.75 4.57
N ILE A 85 -8.95 23.25 5.57
CA ILE A 85 -7.62 22.66 5.41
C ILE A 85 -7.81 21.14 5.30
N PHE A 86 -7.60 20.59 4.10
CA PHE A 86 -7.76 19.17 3.85
C PHE A 86 -6.42 18.44 3.96
N CYS A 87 -6.28 17.58 4.96
CA CYS A 87 -5.08 16.79 5.19
C CYS A 87 -5.23 15.39 4.57
N SER A 88 -4.21 14.95 3.84
CA SER A 88 -4.20 13.60 3.23
C SER A 88 -2.79 13.05 3.11
N PHE A 89 -2.67 11.72 3.01
CA PHE A 89 -1.39 11.09 2.67
C PHE A 89 -1.03 11.37 1.20
N GLY A 90 0.27 11.43 0.92
CA GLY A 90 0.78 11.86 -0.39
C GLY A 90 0.35 10.98 -1.57
N ASP A 91 0.18 9.68 -1.34
CA ASP A 91 -0.29 8.71 -2.32
C ASP A 91 -1.74 8.96 -2.75
N MET A 92 -2.59 9.38 -1.82
CA MET A 92 -4.00 9.69 -2.07
C MET A 92 -4.20 10.92 -2.97
N LEU A 93 -3.22 11.82 -3.09
CA LEU A 93 -3.40 13.07 -3.85
C LEU A 93 -3.64 12.86 -5.35
N ARG A 94 -3.17 11.74 -5.91
CA ARG A 94 -3.30 11.39 -7.34
C ARG A 94 -4.48 10.48 -7.63
N VAL A 95 -5.22 10.08 -6.60
CA VAL A 95 -6.34 9.14 -6.80
C VAL A 95 -7.49 9.91 -7.46
N PRO A 96 -7.92 9.51 -8.66
CA PRO A 96 -8.96 10.21 -9.38
C PRO A 96 -10.32 9.99 -8.69
N GLY A 97 -11.05 11.08 -8.48
CA GLY A 97 -12.50 11.04 -8.34
C GLY A 97 -13.19 11.01 -9.69
N SER A 98 -14.49 11.25 -9.69
CA SER A 98 -15.33 11.23 -10.90
C SER A 98 -14.95 12.35 -11.89
N GLU A 99 -14.53 13.51 -11.39
CA GLU A 99 -14.21 14.69 -12.23
C GLU A 99 -12.76 15.18 -12.10
N LYS A 100 -12.15 15.01 -10.92
CA LYS A 100 -10.82 15.54 -10.60
C LYS A 100 -10.16 14.77 -9.46
N ASP A 101 -8.93 15.13 -9.13
CA ASP A 101 -8.18 14.60 -7.98
C ASP A 101 -7.82 15.74 -6.99
N LEU A 102 -7.18 15.40 -5.87
CA LEU A 102 -6.80 16.38 -4.85
C LEU A 102 -5.67 17.31 -5.33
N PHE A 103 -4.83 16.87 -6.27
CA PHE A 103 -3.85 17.76 -6.92
C PHE A 103 -4.55 18.87 -7.70
N ARG A 104 -5.62 18.55 -8.42
CA ARG A 104 -6.43 19.53 -9.13
C ARG A 104 -7.11 20.49 -8.16
N VAL A 105 -7.72 20.00 -7.08
CA VAL A 105 -8.31 20.86 -6.03
C VAL A 105 -7.28 21.83 -5.46
N LYS A 106 -6.06 21.34 -5.17
CA LYS A 106 -4.95 22.18 -4.71
C LYS A 106 -4.57 23.25 -5.73
N SER A 107 -4.50 22.89 -7.02
CA SER A 107 -4.19 23.84 -8.10
C SER A 107 -5.27 24.91 -8.32
N GLU A 108 -6.52 24.60 -7.95
CA GLU A 108 -7.66 25.51 -8.02
C GLU A 108 -7.77 26.42 -6.78
N GLY A 109 -6.82 26.32 -5.84
CA GLY A 109 -6.74 27.18 -4.65
C GLY A 109 -7.24 26.55 -3.35
N GLY A 110 -7.62 25.27 -3.34
CA GLY A 110 -7.94 24.54 -2.10
C GLY A 110 -6.69 24.32 -1.23
N ASP A 111 -6.81 24.45 0.09
CA ASP A 111 -5.71 24.18 1.02
C ASP A 111 -5.61 22.68 1.29
N VAL A 112 -4.86 21.97 0.43
CA VAL A 112 -4.56 20.54 0.58
C VAL A 112 -3.13 20.35 1.10
N ARG A 113 -3.01 19.75 2.28
CA ARG A 113 -1.74 19.51 2.98
C ARG A 113 -1.43 18.01 3.03
N ILE A 114 -0.17 17.68 2.72
CA ILE A 114 0.32 16.30 2.82
C ILE A 114 0.74 16.06 4.27
N VAL A 115 0.28 14.96 4.85
CA VAL A 115 0.65 14.50 6.19
C VAL A 115 1.29 13.11 6.14
N TYR A 116 2.13 12.79 7.12
CA TYR A 116 2.76 11.47 7.28
C TYR A 116 2.17 10.68 8.45
N SER A 117 1.41 11.36 9.30
CA SER A 117 0.63 10.79 10.37
C SER A 117 -0.71 11.52 10.47
N PRO A 118 -1.81 10.84 10.86
CA PRO A 118 -3.05 11.53 11.21
C PRO A 118 -2.87 12.55 12.35
N LEU A 119 -1.84 12.39 13.19
CA LEU A 119 -1.51 13.34 14.25
C LEU A 119 -1.00 14.69 13.72
N ASP A 120 -0.41 14.72 12.51
CA ASP A 120 0.03 15.98 11.90
C ASP A 120 -1.17 16.89 11.63
N ALA A 121 -2.34 16.32 11.30
CA ALA A 121 -3.57 17.08 11.11
C ALA A 121 -4.07 17.73 12.40
N VAL A 122 -3.83 17.10 13.56
CA VAL A 122 -4.16 17.67 14.88
C VAL A 122 -3.27 18.87 15.18
N ASN A 123 -1.96 18.75 14.89
CA ASN A 123 -1.03 19.86 15.06
C ASN A 123 -1.41 21.04 14.15
N ILE A 124 -1.69 20.77 12.86
CA ILE A 124 -2.14 21.76 11.88
C ILE A 124 -3.43 22.47 12.35
N ALA A 125 -4.35 21.74 12.99
CA ALA A 125 -5.59 22.33 13.50
C ALA A 125 -5.40 23.23 14.74
N SER A 126 -4.26 23.14 15.41
CA SER A 126 -3.93 23.93 16.61
C SER A 126 -3.11 25.21 16.35
N GLU A 127 -2.61 25.36 15.11
CA GLU A 127 -1.90 26.55 14.62
C GLU A 127 -2.85 27.68 14.22
#